data_AF-A0A285V499-F1
#
_entry.id   AF-A0A285V499-F1
#
_cell.length_a   1.000
_cell.length_b   1.000
_cell.length_c   1.000
_cell.angle_alpha   90.00
_cell.angle_beta   90.00
_cell.angle_gamma   90.00
#
_symmetry.space_group_name_H-M   'P 1'
#
loop_
_entity.id
_entity.type
_entity.pdbx_description
1 polymer ?
#
loop_
_entity_poly.entity_id
_entity_poly.type
_entity_poly.pdbx_seq_one_letter_code
_entity_poly.pdbx_strand_id
1 'polypeptide(L)'
;MTITIKLTAKLGSSKGVDFNTEYAKFFSGLVPTGWPYILGGTTNFQGDQIVLLDKIVSGKESETKAIILDGKNFDYYFNDHTLSGTLTTVRLSTLGDSYNSSNGSFDLEDGHITNVLTPIEISGLNISNAKGAKGAMHEVIYGLMGGGHDSGGVSQVAALNAFVWGQGHNVVGSAGTDTYTGTKYDDTLRGNGGNDVLDGGAGKDVAVYAGAKSNYTLTKNADGTVTVKDNRSGANDGRDTLKNIEIAKFSDGSVDLTKLGSTNLAPTSLALSGTSVKENVAVGTTVGTLSAKDPEGKTLTYKLTDNAGGLFKLSGTKLVTAKAVDYEAVKSGKVTVEVSDGVNKVAKTFTIAIEDVDDANKAPTSLSLSKSSVKENVKTGTTVGTFSAVDPEGKALTYKLTDTADGLFKLSGTKLVTAKAIDYEKVQKDTVTVAASDGVNTVSKTFTITVADRVETIAGTAKSETLKGGIGVDLIKGGAGNDKLYGYAGNDHLKGDKGNDVLIGGKGADRLDGG
;
A
#
# COMPACT_ATOMS: atom_id res chain seq x y z
N MET A 1 -5.96 -53.81 7.62
CA MET A 1 -4.92 -52.83 7.96
C MET A 1 -4.52 -52.99 9.40
N THR A 2 -3.23 -53.23 9.54
CA THR A 2 -2.38 -53.44 10.70
C THR A 2 -2.03 -52.22 11.57
N ILE A 3 -2.76 -51.74 12.59
CA ILE A 3 -2.22 -50.68 13.49
C ILE A 3 -1.32 -51.32 14.54
N THR A 4 -0.01 -51.16 14.39
CA THR A 4 0.97 -51.65 15.37
C THR A 4 1.24 -50.58 16.42
N ILE A 5 0.94 -50.87 17.70
CA ILE A 5 1.28 -49.99 18.82
C ILE A 5 2.57 -50.50 19.47
N LYS A 6 3.60 -49.65 19.51
CA LYS A 6 4.89 -49.94 20.18
C LYS A 6 4.88 -49.37 21.59
N LEU A 7 5.02 -50.24 22.59
CA LEU A 7 5.32 -49.87 23.97
C LEU A 7 6.79 -50.11 24.27
N THR A 8 7.47 -49.08 24.79
CA THR A 8 8.88 -49.20 25.16
C THR A 8 9.07 -48.89 26.65
N ALA A 9 9.57 -49.86 27.40
CA ALA A 9 10.10 -49.67 28.74
C ALA A 9 11.61 -49.32 28.66
N LYS A 10 12.03 -48.19 29.23
CA LYS A 10 13.40 -47.65 29.10
C LYS A 10 14.48 -48.61 29.65
N LEU A 11 15.44 -48.99 28.81
CA LEU A 11 16.68 -49.66 29.25
C LEU A 11 17.56 -48.63 30.00
N GLY A 12 17.70 -48.82 31.31
CA GLY A 12 18.59 -48.03 32.18
C GLY A 12 18.03 -47.69 33.57
N SER A 13 16.73 -47.83 33.81
CA SER A 13 16.14 -47.67 35.15
C SER A 13 16.30 -48.95 35.99
N SER A 14 16.69 -48.82 37.26
CA SER A 14 16.72 -49.92 38.25
C SER A 14 15.36 -50.18 38.92
N LYS A 15 14.33 -49.37 38.63
CA LYS A 15 12.95 -49.58 39.10
C LYS A 15 12.08 -50.10 37.94
N GLY A 16 11.26 -51.12 38.20
CA GLY A 16 10.37 -51.75 37.20
C GLY A 16 9.39 -50.78 36.54
N VAL A 17 8.78 -51.19 35.42
CA VAL A 17 7.84 -50.36 34.65
C VAL A 17 6.41 -50.74 34.98
N ASP A 18 5.57 -49.73 35.21
CA ASP A 18 4.12 -49.87 35.40
C ASP A 18 3.42 -49.57 34.07
N PHE A 19 3.11 -50.63 33.32
CA PHE A 19 2.51 -50.49 31.99
C PHE A 19 1.10 -49.89 32.03
N ASN A 20 0.35 -50.08 33.13
CA ASN A 20 -0.99 -49.50 33.26
C ASN A 20 -0.95 -47.96 33.24
N THR A 21 0.08 -47.36 33.85
CA THR A 21 0.22 -45.91 33.94
C THR A 21 0.62 -45.26 32.61
N GLU A 22 1.49 -45.91 31.82
CA GLU A 22 1.94 -45.39 30.52
C GLU A 22 0.89 -45.59 29.43
N TYR A 23 0.17 -46.72 29.44
CA TYR A 23 -0.88 -47.01 28.44
C TYR A 23 -2.14 -46.18 28.63
N ALA A 24 -2.60 -45.99 29.87
CA ALA A 24 -3.77 -45.16 30.14
C ALA A 24 -3.59 -43.70 29.68
N LYS A 25 -2.37 -43.14 29.79
CA LYS A 25 -2.05 -41.80 29.29
C LYS A 25 -2.12 -41.70 27.76
N PHE A 26 -1.58 -42.69 27.05
CA PHE A 26 -1.58 -42.71 25.59
C PHE A 26 -3.00 -42.74 25.01
N PHE A 27 -3.87 -43.61 25.51
CA PHE A 27 -5.24 -43.73 25.01
C PHE A 27 -6.16 -42.59 25.46
N SER A 28 -5.91 -41.95 26.60
CA SER A 28 -6.72 -40.80 27.06
C SER A 28 -6.66 -39.58 26.13
N GLY A 29 -5.67 -39.53 25.22
CA GLY A 29 -5.51 -38.46 24.22
C GLY A 29 -6.02 -38.79 22.81
N LEU A 30 -6.53 -40.00 22.57
CA LEU A 30 -6.97 -40.44 21.25
C LEU A 30 -8.51 -40.32 21.12
N VAL A 31 -8.97 -39.45 20.23
CA VAL A 31 -10.35 -39.49 19.70
C VAL A 31 -10.29 -40.15 18.33
N PRO A 32 -10.80 -41.38 18.13
CA PRO A 32 -10.77 -42.03 16.83
C PRO A 32 -11.75 -41.37 15.87
N THR A 33 -11.26 -40.78 14.78
CA THR A 33 -12.07 -40.40 13.62
C THR A 33 -11.88 -41.46 12.53
N GLY A 34 -12.82 -42.40 12.41
CA GLY A 34 -12.79 -43.47 11.41
C GLY A 34 -14.00 -44.39 11.49
N TRP A 35 -14.51 -44.84 10.35
CA TRP A 35 -15.81 -45.50 10.19
C TRP A 35 -15.64 -47.00 9.94
N PRO A 36 -16.52 -47.89 10.47
CA PRO A 36 -16.54 -49.30 10.11
C PRO A 36 -17.69 -49.63 9.12
N TYR A 37 -17.47 -50.62 8.25
CA TYR A 37 -18.50 -51.23 7.40
C TYR A 37 -18.66 -52.73 7.71
N ILE A 38 -19.89 -53.27 7.67
CA ILE A 38 -20.22 -54.68 7.98
C ILE A 38 -20.58 -55.40 6.67
N LEU A 39 -19.89 -56.51 6.35
CA LEU A 39 -20.28 -57.42 5.27
C LEU A 39 -21.00 -58.64 5.86
N GLY A 40 -22.27 -58.83 5.47
CA GLY A 40 -23.08 -59.98 5.86
C GLY A 40 -22.76 -61.21 5.02
N GLY A 41 -22.35 -62.29 5.68
CA GLY A 41 -22.32 -63.66 5.14
C GLY A 41 -23.31 -64.54 5.91
N THR A 42 -24.33 -65.01 5.19
CA THR A 42 -25.29 -66.11 5.50
C THR A 42 -25.69 -66.36 6.96
N THR A 43 -26.87 -65.82 7.31
CA THR A 43 -27.91 -66.36 8.20
C THR A 43 -27.48 -67.11 9.46
N ASN A 44 -26.92 -66.38 10.43
CA ASN A 44 -27.37 -66.28 11.82
C ASN A 44 -26.21 -65.78 12.70
N PHE A 45 -26.10 -64.46 12.88
CA PHE A 45 -25.33 -63.89 13.97
C PHE A 45 -26.27 -63.76 15.20
N GLN A 46 -25.86 -64.29 16.35
CA GLN A 46 -26.50 -63.98 17.64
C GLN A 46 -25.48 -63.24 18.52
N GLY A 47 -25.82 -62.01 18.93
CA GLY A 47 -25.01 -61.18 19.83
C GLY A 47 -24.01 -60.22 19.16
N ASP A 48 -23.33 -59.42 19.98
CA ASP A 48 -22.30 -58.43 19.60
C ASP A 48 -20.97 -59.11 19.24
N GLN A 49 -20.93 -59.87 18.15
CA GLN A 49 -19.73 -60.58 17.70
C GLN A 49 -18.93 -59.75 16.69
N ILE A 50 -17.63 -59.59 16.94
CA ILE A 50 -16.67 -59.01 16.00
C ILE A 50 -15.65 -60.09 15.61
N VAL A 51 -15.52 -60.37 14.32
CA VAL A 51 -14.53 -61.33 13.79
C VAL A 51 -13.34 -60.57 13.20
N LEU A 52 -12.15 -60.74 13.80
CA LEU A 52 -10.88 -60.24 13.26
C LEU A 52 -10.05 -61.44 12.77
N LEU A 53 -9.87 -61.55 11.45
CA LEU A 53 -9.03 -62.60 10.85
C LEU A 53 -7.61 -62.09 10.60
N ASP A 54 -6.63 -62.93 10.95
CA ASP A 54 -5.24 -62.79 10.51
C ASP A 54 -5.07 -63.31 9.08
N LYS A 55 -4.02 -62.84 8.40
CA LYS A 55 -3.65 -63.15 7.02
C LYS A 55 -3.67 -64.67 6.74
N ILE A 56 -4.46 -65.10 5.76
CA ILE A 56 -4.32 -66.45 5.18
C ILE A 56 -3.01 -66.49 4.40
N VAL A 57 -2.03 -67.25 4.89
CA VAL A 57 -0.88 -67.67 4.09
C VAL A 57 -1.30 -68.93 3.34
N SER A 58 -1.37 -68.84 2.01
CA SER A 58 -1.71 -69.98 1.14
C SER A 58 -0.88 -71.22 1.49
N GLY A 59 -1.56 -72.33 1.82
CA GLY A 59 -0.92 -73.64 2.07
C GLY A 59 -0.53 -73.96 3.52
N LYS A 60 -0.90 -73.14 4.51
CA LYS A 60 -0.64 -73.40 5.94
C LYS A 60 -1.86 -73.18 6.84
N GLU A 61 -2.98 -73.81 6.51
CA GLU A 61 -4.27 -73.59 7.18
C GLU A 61 -4.26 -73.99 8.67
N SER A 62 -3.43 -74.94 9.09
CA SER A 62 -3.37 -75.45 10.47
C SER A 62 -2.62 -74.57 11.48
N GLU A 63 -1.91 -73.53 11.03
CA GLU A 63 -1.15 -72.61 11.89
C GLU A 63 -1.88 -71.28 12.13
N THR A 64 -3.09 -71.13 11.58
CA THR A 64 -3.92 -69.93 11.73
C THR A 64 -4.55 -69.89 13.12
N LYS A 65 -4.24 -68.88 13.93
CA LYS A 65 -4.94 -68.61 15.20
C LYS A 65 -5.90 -67.43 14.99
N ALA A 66 -7.20 -67.70 15.04
CA ALA A 66 -8.23 -66.66 14.98
C ALA A 66 -8.41 -66.01 16.36
N ILE A 67 -8.65 -64.69 16.38
CA ILE A 67 -9.21 -64.01 17.55
C ILE A 67 -10.71 -63.89 17.31
N ILE A 68 -11.49 -64.70 18.02
CA ILE A 68 -12.94 -64.55 18.10
C ILE A 68 -13.19 -63.64 19.30
N LEU A 69 -13.55 -62.38 19.07
CA LEU A 69 -14.02 -61.51 20.13
C LEU A 69 -15.52 -61.78 20.30
N ASP A 70 -15.82 -62.84 21.04
CA ASP A 70 -17.11 -62.94 21.74
C ASP A 70 -17.06 -61.94 22.90
N GLY A 71 -18.20 -61.35 23.28
CA GLY A 71 -18.31 -60.29 24.29
C GLY A 71 -17.91 -60.71 25.72
N LYS A 72 -16.98 -61.65 25.91
CA LYS A 72 -16.41 -62.06 27.19
C LYS A 72 -14.92 -62.36 27.04
N ASN A 73 -14.14 -61.69 27.90
CA ASN A 73 -12.74 -61.90 28.26
C ASN A 73 -11.79 -62.40 27.17
N PHE A 74 -10.80 -61.58 26.81
CA PHE A 74 -9.69 -62.02 25.97
C PHE A 74 -8.41 -62.18 26.82
N ASP A 75 -7.63 -63.21 26.53
CA ASP A 75 -6.29 -63.42 27.08
C ASP A 75 -5.27 -63.56 25.94
N TYR A 76 -4.17 -62.82 26.02
CA TYR A 76 -3.05 -62.88 25.09
C TYR A 76 -1.74 -63.05 25.86
N TYR A 77 -0.92 -64.03 25.48
CA TYR A 77 0.27 -64.44 26.23
C TYR A 77 1.54 -64.00 25.50
N PHE A 78 2.37 -63.22 26.18
CA PHE A 78 3.74 -62.88 25.76
C PHE A 78 4.72 -63.63 26.66
N ASN A 79 5.20 -64.81 26.28
CA ASN A 79 6.22 -65.59 27.02
C ASN A 79 6.00 -65.67 28.56
N ASP A 80 6.40 -64.65 29.34
CA ASP A 80 6.27 -64.52 30.81
C ASP A 80 5.18 -63.53 31.31
N HIS A 81 4.42 -62.87 30.42
CA HIS A 81 3.34 -61.92 30.76
C HIS A 81 2.02 -62.25 30.03
N THR A 82 0.88 -61.92 30.65
CA THR A 82 -0.45 -62.13 30.06
C THR A 82 -1.22 -60.81 30.00
N LEU A 83 -1.55 -60.35 28.79
CA LEU A 83 -2.52 -59.28 28.59
C LEU A 83 -3.92 -59.90 28.66
N SER A 84 -4.69 -59.50 29.67
CA SER A 84 -6.03 -60.07 29.93
C SER A 84 -7.01 -58.94 30.23
N GLY A 85 -8.13 -58.89 29.51
CA GLY A 85 -9.08 -57.79 29.68
C GLY A 85 -10.51 -58.14 29.28
N THR A 86 -11.44 -57.33 29.77
CA THR A 86 -12.85 -57.35 29.34
C THR A 86 -13.12 -56.03 28.63
N LEU A 87 -13.40 -56.05 27.34
CA LEU A 87 -13.92 -54.84 26.68
C LEU A 87 -15.33 -54.60 27.24
N THR A 88 -15.54 -53.48 27.93
CA THR A 88 -16.83 -53.21 28.58
C THR A 88 -17.83 -52.55 27.63
N THR A 89 -17.36 -51.79 26.65
CA THR A 89 -18.25 -51.16 25.64
C THR A 89 -17.52 -50.97 24.31
N VAL A 90 -18.10 -51.47 23.22
CA VAL A 90 -17.88 -50.97 21.85
C VAL A 90 -19.18 -50.30 21.43
N ARG A 91 -19.23 -48.96 21.44
CA ARG A 91 -20.41 -48.25 20.91
C ARG A 91 -20.24 -48.02 19.42
N LEU A 92 -20.87 -48.88 18.63
CA LEU A 92 -21.47 -48.46 17.37
C LEU A 92 -22.84 -47.89 17.72
N SER A 93 -23.28 -46.79 17.12
CA SER A 93 -24.68 -46.37 17.25
C SER A 93 -25.58 -47.57 16.97
N THR A 94 -26.48 -47.88 17.90
CA THR A 94 -27.28 -49.11 17.85
C THR A 94 -28.19 -49.12 16.62
N LEU A 95 -28.16 -50.22 15.86
CA LEU A 95 -29.15 -50.56 14.84
C LEU A 95 -30.49 -50.85 15.53
N GLY A 96 -31.42 -49.89 15.47
CA GLY A 96 -32.75 -50.06 16.04
C GLY A 96 -33.49 -48.74 16.17
N ASP A 97 -33.75 -48.08 15.05
CA ASP A 97 -34.95 -47.29 14.74
C ASP A 97 -34.69 -46.58 13.41
N SER A 98 -35.17 -47.18 12.33
CA SER A 98 -35.37 -46.47 11.07
C SER A 98 -36.41 -45.37 11.32
N TYR A 99 -36.05 -44.09 11.33
CA TYR A 99 -36.88 -43.01 10.76
C TYR A 99 -36.19 -41.63 10.72
N ASN A 100 -35.75 -41.26 9.51
CA ASN A 100 -36.16 -40.07 8.77
C ASN A 100 -36.10 -38.72 9.50
N SER A 101 -35.08 -37.91 9.21
CA SER A 101 -35.21 -36.55 8.64
C SER A 101 -33.96 -35.69 8.89
N SER A 102 -33.96 -34.52 8.25
CA SER A 102 -32.90 -33.54 7.96
C SER A 102 -32.17 -32.89 9.14
N ASN A 103 -32.04 -33.58 10.28
CA ASN A 103 -31.42 -33.06 11.50
C ASN A 103 -30.63 -34.09 12.34
N GLY A 104 -30.33 -35.29 11.83
CA GLY A 104 -29.47 -36.26 12.54
C GLY A 104 -29.76 -37.73 12.26
N SER A 105 -30.11 -38.09 11.03
CA SER A 105 -30.41 -39.47 10.62
C SER A 105 -29.29 -40.05 9.76
N PHE A 106 -29.03 -41.36 9.94
CA PHE A 106 -28.36 -42.20 8.96
C PHE A 106 -29.18 -42.20 7.65
N ASP A 107 -28.55 -41.95 6.51
CA ASP A 107 -29.17 -42.15 5.20
C ASP A 107 -28.73 -43.50 4.63
N LEU A 108 -29.70 -44.25 4.09
CA LEU A 108 -29.49 -45.52 3.42
C LEU A 108 -29.65 -45.29 1.91
N GLU A 109 -28.55 -45.37 1.18
CA GLU A 109 -28.54 -45.36 -0.30
C GLU A 109 -27.97 -46.70 -0.77
N ASP A 110 -28.73 -47.45 -1.55
CA ASP A 110 -28.34 -48.76 -2.11
C ASP A 110 -27.79 -49.77 -1.08
N GLY A 111 -28.37 -49.78 0.13
CA GLY A 111 -27.98 -50.72 1.19
C GLY A 111 -26.71 -50.32 1.95
N HIS A 112 -26.19 -49.11 1.71
CA HIS A 112 -25.03 -48.56 2.40
C HIS A 112 -25.44 -47.42 3.34
N ILE A 113 -24.78 -47.36 4.50
CA ILE A 113 -24.96 -46.28 5.47
C ILE A 113 -24.05 -45.11 5.10
N THR A 114 -24.60 -43.92 4.95
CA THR A 114 -23.87 -42.68 4.70
C THR A 114 -24.10 -41.65 5.84
N ASN A 115 -23.22 -40.65 5.99
CA ASN A 115 -23.35 -39.51 6.92
C ASN A 115 -23.37 -39.76 8.46
N VAL A 116 -22.54 -40.66 9.01
CA VAL A 116 -22.20 -40.76 10.44
C VAL A 116 -21.31 -39.60 10.94
N LEU A 117 -21.81 -38.84 11.92
CA LEU A 117 -21.09 -37.71 12.52
C LEU A 117 -20.57 -38.00 13.93
N THR A 118 -20.84 -39.19 14.48
CA THR A 118 -20.52 -39.55 15.87
C THR A 118 -19.26 -40.43 15.96
N PRO A 119 -18.26 -40.09 16.79
CA PRO A 119 -17.04 -40.90 16.99
C PRO A 119 -17.30 -42.28 17.62
N ILE A 120 -16.43 -43.24 17.35
CA ILE A 120 -16.42 -44.55 18.02
C ILE A 120 -15.67 -44.42 19.36
N GLU A 121 -16.28 -44.94 20.43
CA GLU A 121 -15.67 -45.01 21.77
C GLU A 121 -15.30 -46.45 22.13
N ILE A 122 -14.06 -46.65 22.60
CA ILE A 122 -13.56 -47.92 23.17
C ILE A 122 -13.12 -47.64 24.62
N SER A 123 -13.60 -48.44 25.58
CA SER A 123 -13.23 -48.32 27.01
C SER A 123 -13.15 -49.69 27.71
N GLY A 124 -12.47 -49.74 28.87
CA GLY A 124 -12.47 -50.90 29.77
C GLY A 124 -11.26 -51.85 29.72
N LEU A 125 -10.17 -51.49 29.04
CA LEU A 125 -8.95 -52.31 29.01
C LEU A 125 -8.32 -52.41 30.40
N ASN A 126 -8.23 -53.63 30.95
CA ASN A 126 -7.48 -53.92 32.17
C ASN A 126 -6.27 -54.78 31.82
N ILE A 127 -5.19 -54.72 32.60
CA ILE A 127 -4.00 -55.58 32.42
C ILE A 127 -3.65 -56.19 33.77
N SER A 128 -3.65 -57.52 33.87
CA SER A 128 -3.13 -58.21 35.06
C SER A 128 -1.62 -58.46 34.93
N ASN A 129 -0.89 -58.43 36.06
CA ASN A 129 0.59 -58.42 36.14
C ASN A 129 1.29 -57.18 35.54
N ALA A 130 0.86 -55.98 35.95
CA ALA A 130 1.45 -54.69 35.54
C ALA A 130 2.92 -54.44 35.96
N LYS A 131 3.57 -55.42 36.62
CA LYS A 131 4.98 -55.37 37.02
C LYS A 131 5.63 -56.73 36.77
N GLY A 132 6.63 -56.77 35.91
CA GLY A 132 7.43 -57.96 35.63
C GLY A 132 8.91 -57.66 35.36
N ALA A 133 9.71 -58.72 35.16
CA ALA A 133 11.12 -58.63 34.81
C ALA A 133 11.29 -58.20 33.34
N LYS A 134 12.41 -57.56 33.01
CA LYS A 134 12.63 -56.94 31.70
C LYS A 134 12.70 -57.97 30.57
N GLY A 135 11.91 -57.78 29.51
CA GLY A 135 11.90 -58.58 28.28
C GLY A 135 12.19 -57.77 27.01
N ALA A 136 12.32 -58.45 25.87
CA ALA A 136 12.49 -57.84 24.54
C ALA A 136 11.23 -57.07 24.10
N MET A 137 11.35 -56.22 23.07
CA MET A 137 10.21 -55.48 22.53
C MET A 137 9.07 -56.41 22.10
N HIS A 138 7.84 -56.03 22.44
CA HIS A 138 6.63 -56.73 22.02
C HIS A 138 5.85 -55.85 21.03
N GLU A 139 5.50 -56.41 19.87
CA GLU A 139 4.64 -55.75 18.87
C GLU A 139 3.21 -56.25 19.04
N VAL A 140 2.27 -55.33 19.23
CA VAL A 140 0.83 -55.63 19.27
C VAL A 140 0.16 -54.99 18.08
N ILE A 141 -0.66 -55.76 17.38
CA ILE A 141 -1.15 -55.48 16.03
C ILE A 141 -2.69 -55.42 16.06
N TYR A 142 -3.30 -54.30 15.63
CA TYR A 142 -4.77 -54.04 15.62
C TYR A 142 -5.39 -53.84 14.22
N GLY A 143 -6.38 -54.66 13.82
CA GLY A 143 -6.96 -54.71 12.46
C GLY A 143 -8.17 -53.83 12.15
N LEU A 144 -8.11 -53.01 11.08
CA LEU A 144 -9.27 -52.46 10.35
C LEU A 144 -9.23 -52.94 8.89
N MET A 145 -10.19 -53.73 8.40
CA MET A 145 -10.18 -54.28 7.04
C MET A 145 -11.51 -54.07 6.32
N GLY A 146 -11.47 -53.44 5.15
CA GLY A 146 -12.51 -53.52 4.12
C GLY A 146 -12.35 -54.80 3.30
N GLY A 147 -13.47 -55.41 2.89
CA GLY A 147 -13.51 -56.65 2.13
C GLY A 147 -13.96 -56.47 0.68
N GLY A 148 -13.69 -57.49 -0.12
CA GLY A 148 -14.31 -57.71 -1.42
C GLY A 148 -13.96 -59.11 -1.92
N HIS A 149 -14.92 -60.03 -1.82
CA HIS A 149 -14.92 -61.28 -2.58
C HIS A 149 -16.14 -61.24 -3.49
N ASP A 150 -15.91 -61.00 -4.77
CA ASP A 150 -16.65 -61.67 -5.83
C ASP A 150 -15.71 -61.87 -7.01
N SER A 151 -15.63 -63.13 -7.44
CA SER A 151 -14.95 -63.83 -8.56
C SER A 151 -14.12 -63.13 -9.66
N GLY A 152 -13.76 -61.85 -9.57
CA GLY A 152 -12.79 -61.14 -10.41
C GLY A 152 -11.53 -60.80 -9.62
N GLY A 153 -10.54 -61.68 -9.67
CA GLY A 153 -9.23 -61.44 -9.06
C GLY A 153 -8.56 -60.15 -9.59
N VAL A 154 -7.75 -59.55 -8.71
CA VAL A 154 -6.73 -58.49 -8.93
C VAL A 154 -7.18 -57.19 -9.62
N SER A 155 -7.33 -56.08 -8.85
CA SER A 155 -7.10 -54.73 -9.40
C SER A 155 -6.89 -53.54 -8.43
N GLN A 156 -7.05 -53.64 -7.09
CA GLN A 156 -7.04 -52.40 -6.28
C GLN A 156 -6.21 -52.39 -4.98
N VAL A 157 -5.25 -53.31 -4.79
CA VAL A 157 -4.16 -53.09 -3.82
C VAL A 157 -3.44 -51.76 -4.12
N ALA A 158 -3.32 -51.42 -5.41
CA ALA A 158 -2.77 -50.16 -5.86
C ALA A 158 -3.64 -48.94 -5.51
N ALA A 159 -4.98 -49.04 -5.48
CA ALA A 159 -5.87 -47.93 -5.17
C ALA A 159 -5.96 -47.64 -3.66
N LEU A 160 -5.93 -48.68 -2.82
CA LEU A 160 -5.85 -48.53 -1.36
C LEU A 160 -4.46 -48.04 -0.93
N ASN A 161 -3.38 -48.55 -1.52
CA ASN A 161 -2.06 -47.94 -1.35
C ASN A 161 -2.05 -46.50 -1.90
N ALA A 162 -2.65 -46.23 -3.06
CA ALA A 162 -2.73 -44.87 -3.60
C ALA A 162 -3.65 -43.93 -2.82
N PHE A 163 -4.50 -44.44 -1.92
CA PHE A 163 -5.36 -43.65 -1.03
C PHE A 163 -4.69 -43.39 0.31
N VAL A 164 -4.09 -44.42 0.93
CA VAL A 164 -3.33 -44.32 2.20
C VAL A 164 -2.04 -43.52 2.01
N TRP A 165 -1.33 -43.76 0.90
CA TRP A 165 -0.19 -42.95 0.47
C TRP A 165 -0.61 -41.80 -0.45
N GLY A 166 -1.92 -41.54 -0.56
CA GLY A 166 -2.55 -40.54 -1.45
C GLY A 166 -2.74 -39.17 -0.85
N GLN A 167 -2.34 -39.01 0.40
CA GLN A 167 -2.57 -37.85 1.25
C GLN A 167 -1.27 -37.56 2.00
N GLY A 168 -1.08 -36.30 2.38
CA GLY A 168 0.01 -35.90 3.26
C GLY A 168 -0.07 -36.57 4.62
N HIS A 169 1.06 -37.02 5.15
CA HIS A 169 1.20 -37.62 6.46
C HIS A 169 1.40 -36.55 7.54
N ASN A 170 0.82 -36.76 8.73
CA ASN A 170 1.15 -35.98 9.92
C ASN A 170 1.89 -36.88 10.92
N VAL A 171 3.20 -36.69 11.04
CA VAL A 171 4.11 -37.59 11.75
C VAL A 171 4.71 -36.87 12.94
N VAL A 172 4.69 -37.54 14.10
CA VAL A 172 5.30 -37.05 15.34
C VAL A 172 6.25 -38.12 15.86
N GLY A 173 7.51 -37.74 16.05
CA GLY A 173 8.62 -38.54 16.52
C GLY A 173 8.85 -38.47 18.02
N SER A 174 9.93 -39.12 18.44
CA SER A 174 10.23 -39.41 19.83
C SER A 174 11.15 -38.36 20.46
N ALA A 175 11.80 -38.68 21.58
CA ALA A 175 12.83 -37.82 22.17
C ALA A 175 14.26 -38.32 21.85
N GLY A 176 14.39 -39.31 20.97
CA GLY A 176 15.66 -39.86 20.49
C GLY A 176 15.84 -39.59 18.99
N THR A 177 17.00 -39.96 18.45
CA THR A 177 17.28 -39.81 17.02
C THR A 177 16.38 -40.71 16.18
N ASP A 178 15.51 -40.08 15.39
CA ASP A 178 14.58 -40.71 14.48
C ASP A 178 14.94 -40.43 13.02
N THR A 179 14.55 -41.34 12.12
CA THR A 179 14.67 -41.16 10.67
C THR A 179 13.31 -41.34 10.03
N TYR A 180 12.88 -40.34 9.26
CA TYR A 180 11.62 -40.32 8.55
C TYR A 180 11.83 -40.13 7.05
N THR A 181 10.99 -40.80 6.27
CA THR A 181 10.89 -40.62 4.82
C THR A 181 9.43 -40.47 4.46
N GLY A 182 9.11 -39.32 3.91
CA GLY A 182 7.79 -38.87 3.54
C GLY A 182 7.33 -39.42 2.19
N THR A 183 6.19 -38.92 1.76
CA THR A 183 5.43 -39.41 0.62
C THR A 183 5.70 -38.56 -0.62
N LYS A 184 4.74 -38.50 -1.55
CA LYS A 184 4.74 -37.58 -2.68
C LYS A 184 3.74 -36.43 -2.52
N TYR A 185 3.15 -36.31 -1.34
CA TYR A 185 2.12 -35.36 -0.96
C TYR A 185 2.58 -34.55 0.26
N ASP A 186 1.93 -33.42 0.50
CA ASP A 186 2.29 -32.43 1.53
C ASP A 186 2.29 -33.00 2.96
N ASP A 187 3.45 -33.41 3.45
CA ASP A 187 3.64 -34.01 4.78
C ASP A 187 3.90 -32.94 5.86
N THR A 188 3.49 -33.23 7.09
CA THR A 188 3.82 -32.47 8.30
C THR A 188 4.59 -33.37 9.25
N LEU A 189 5.86 -33.05 9.50
CA LEU A 189 6.80 -33.88 10.24
C LEU A 189 7.25 -33.15 11.51
N ARG A 190 7.22 -33.82 12.66
CA ARG A 190 7.72 -33.29 13.93
C ARG A 190 8.65 -34.30 14.57
N GLY A 191 9.95 -34.05 14.60
CA GLY A 191 10.93 -34.93 15.24
C GLY A 191 10.76 -35.05 16.75
N ASN A 192 10.34 -33.95 17.39
CA ASN A 192 10.45 -33.73 18.84
C ASN A 192 11.94 -33.71 19.25
N GLY A 193 12.36 -34.43 20.30
CA GLY A 193 13.74 -34.32 20.80
C GLY A 193 14.66 -35.33 20.12
N GLY A 194 15.96 -35.05 20.07
CA GLY A 194 16.92 -35.93 19.41
C GLY A 194 17.66 -35.21 18.29
N ASN A 195 18.42 -35.95 17.49
CA ASN A 195 19.00 -35.41 16.27
C ASN A 195 18.43 -36.20 15.11
N ASP A 196 17.39 -35.67 14.47
CA ASP A 196 16.56 -36.45 13.56
C ASP A 196 16.95 -36.23 12.09
N VAL A 197 16.56 -37.17 11.23
CA VAL A 197 16.65 -37.02 9.78
C VAL A 197 15.24 -37.07 9.21
N LEU A 198 14.72 -35.93 8.77
CA LEU A 198 13.38 -35.80 8.21
C LEU A 198 13.49 -35.60 6.71
N ASP A 199 13.11 -36.59 5.92
CA ASP A 199 12.96 -36.47 4.46
C ASP A 199 11.47 -36.33 4.13
N GLY A 200 11.04 -35.20 3.56
CA GLY A 200 9.62 -34.97 3.17
C GLY A 200 9.21 -35.70 1.89
N GLY A 201 10.18 -36.09 1.05
CA GLY A 201 9.90 -36.73 -0.22
C GLY A 201 9.54 -35.73 -1.31
N ALA A 202 8.36 -35.85 -1.92
CA ALA A 202 7.85 -34.88 -2.89
C ALA A 202 6.55 -34.28 -2.35
N GLY A 203 6.17 -33.12 -2.87
CA GLY A 203 5.04 -32.36 -2.32
C GLY A 203 5.56 -31.07 -1.69
N LYS A 204 4.73 -30.45 -0.87
CA LYS A 204 5.10 -29.28 -0.07
C LYS A 204 5.06 -29.64 1.41
N ASP A 205 6.24 -29.88 1.97
CA ASP A 205 6.37 -30.51 3.28
C ASP A 205 6.75 -29.50 4.36
N VAL A 206 6.33 -29.81 5.59
CA VAL A 206 6.46 -28.93 6.76
C VAL A 206 7.13 -29.67 7.92
N ALA A 207 8.32 -29.24 8.32
CA ALA A 207 8.92 -29.62 9.60
C ALA A 207 8.39 -28.72 10.72
N VAL A 208 7.91 -29.28 11.84
CA VAL A 208 7.32 -28.54 12.96
C VAL A 208 8.22 -28.61 14.20
N TYR A 209 8.49 -27.44 14.76
CA TYR A 209 9.34 -27.22 15.93
C TYR A 209 8.56 -26.59 17.08
N ALA A 210 8.89 -26.95 18.32
CA ALA A 210 8.10 -26.56 19.49
C ALA A 210 8.33 -25.11 19.93
N GLY A 211 9.50 -24.53 19.64
CA GLY A 211 9.94 -23.23 20.15
C GLY A 211 9.78 -22.07 19.16
N ALA A 212 10.13 -20.86 19.60
CA ALA A 212 10.20 -19.66 18.76
C ALA A 212 11.41 -19.72 17.81
N LYS A 213 11.29 -19.12 16.61
CA LYS A 213 12.32 -19.12 15.56
C LYS A 213 13.69 -18.64 16.05
N SER A 214 13.72 -17.65 16.95
CA SER A 214 14.97 -17.10 17.53
C SER A 214 15.79 -18.12 18.33
N ASN A 215 15.18 -19.23 18.74
CA ASN A 215 15.87 -20.30 19.47
C ASN A 215 16.67 -21.22 18.56
N TYR A 216 16.49 -21.16 17.24
CA TYR A 216 17.07 -22.12 16.30
C TYR A 216 18.08 -21.47 15.37
N THR A 217 19.11 -22.23 15.00
CA THR A 217 20.02 -21.91 13.91
C THR A 217 19.75 -22.84 12.73
N LEU A 218 19.45 -22.26 11.58
CA LEU A 218 19.22 -22.99 10.33
C LEU A 218 20.44 -22.82 9.42
N THR A 219 20.99 -23.94 8.96
CA THR A 219 22.18 -23.96 8.08
C THR A 219 21.87 -24.81 6.86
N LYS A 220 22.01 -24.24 5.66
CA LYS A 220 21.97 -25.03 4.42
C LYS A 220 23.33 -25.67 4.18
N ASN A 221 23.33 -26.98 4.04
CA ASN A 221 24.54 -27.78 3.83
C ASN A 221 24.87 -27.87 2.34
N ALA A 222 26.13 -28.22 2.02
CA ALA A 222 26.61 -28.31 0.64
C ALA A 222 25.91 -29.43 -0.17
N ASP A 223 25.37 -30.44 0.51
CA ASP A 223 24.59 -31.54 -0.09
C ASP A 223 23.12 -31.16 -0.36
N GLY A 224 22.72 -29.92 -0.06
CA GLY A 224 21.37 -29.41 -0.26
C GLY A 224 20.42 -29.63 0.91
N THR A 225 20.80 -30.39 1.94
CA THR A 225 20.01 -30.55 3.16
C THR A 225 20.03 -29.27 4.01
N VAL A 226 19.09 -29.14 4.95
CA VAL A 226 19.06 -28.06 5.94
C VAL A 226 19.22 -28.64 7.34
N THR A 227 20.21 -28.17 8.08
CA THR A 227 20.33 -28.48 9.51
C THR A 227 19.57 -27.43 10.32
N VAL A 228 18.65 -27.88 11.19
CA VAL A 228 17.95 -27.04 12.17
C VAL A 228 18.46 -27.42 13.56
N LYS A 229 19.16 -26.49 14.21
CA LYS A 229 19.75 -26.72 15.53
C LYS A 229 19.04 -25.86 16.57
N ASP A 230 18.42 -26.48 17.55
CA ASP A 230 17.93 -25.82 18.75
C ASP A 230 19.11 -25.36 19.63
N ASN A 231 19.13 -24.08 20.01
CA ASN A 231 20.18 -23.47 20.83
C ASN A 231 19.80 -23.37 22.32
N ARG A 232 18.61 -23.80 22.72
CA ARG A 232 18.20 -23.84 24.13
C ARG A 232 18.91 -24.97 24.86
N SER A 233 19.20 -24.80 26.16
CA SER A 233 19.73 -25.86 27.02
C SER A 233 18.59 -26.73 27.58
N GLY A 234 18.69 -28.06 27.47
CA GLY A 234 17.68 -29.03 27.96
C GLY A 234 17.20 -30.03 26.90
N ALA A 235 16.22 -30.87 27.26
CA ALA A 235 15.59 -31.86 26.36
C ALA A 235 14.63 -31.18 25.36
N ASN A 236 15.19 -30.36 24.45
CA ASN A 236 14.45 -29.68 23.40
C ASN A 236 14.73 -30.33 22.04
N ASP A 237 14.23 -29.72 20.95
CA ASP A 237 14.11 -30.36 19.62
C ASP A 237 15.46 -30.70 18.93
N GLY A 238 16.58 -30.56 19.63
CA GLY A 238 17.92 -31.01 19.25
C GLY A 238 18.44 -30.50 17.90
N ARG A 239 19.15 -31.36 17.16
CA ARG A 239 19.80 -31.00 15.88
C ARG A 239 19.31 -31.91 14.76
N ASP A 240 18.36 -31.39 14.00
CA ASP A 240 17.72 -32.13 12.91
C ASP A 240 18.33 -31.82 11.57
N THR A 241 18.23 -32.79 10.66
CA THR A 241 18.62 -32.71 9.27
C THR A 241 17.38 -32.89 8.40
N LEU A 242 17.02 -31.84 7.67
CA LEU A 242 15.86 -31.80 6.80
C LEU A 242 16.28 -32.01 5.35
N LYS A 243 15.55 -32.87 4.66
CA LYS A 243 15.72 -33.18 3.24
C LYS A 243 14.36 -33.09 2.56
N ASN A 244 14.31 -32.46 1.38
CA ASN A 244 13.05 -32.26 0.63
C ASN A 244 11.91 -31.73 1.52
N ILE A 245 12.18 -30.68 2.29
CA ILE A 245 11.17 -30.00 3.13
C ILE A 245 11.25 -28.52 2.81
N GLU A 246 10.12 -27.94 2.44
CA GLU A 246 10.02 -26.54 1.99
C GLU A 246 9.84 -25.58 3.15
N ILE A 247 9.21 -26.02 4.26
CA ILE A 247 8.83 -25.12 5.35
C ILE A 247 9.31 -25.67 6.70
N ALA A 248 10.01 -24.83 7.47
CA ALA A 248 10.18 -25.04 8.91
C ALA A 248 9.17 -24.15 9.66
N LYS A 249 8.28 -24.75 10.43
CA LYS A 249 7.26 -24.09 11.26
C LYS A 249 7.68 -24.06 12.73
N PHE A 250 7.68 -22.87 13.30
CA PHE A 250 7.99 -22.56 14.69
C PHE A 250 6.74 -22.03 15.40
N SER A 251 6.80 -21.88 16.72
CA SER A 251 5.67 -21.38 17.52
C SER A 251 5.26 -19.93 17.20
N ASP A 252 6.16 -19.11 16.65
CA ASP A 252 5.98 -17.69 16.35
C ASP A 252 6.00 -17.36 14.84
N GLY A 253 6.06 -18.37 13.97
CA GLY A 253 6.06 -18.17 12.52
C GLY A 253 6.68 -19.33 11.74
N SER A 254 6.97 -19.10 10.46
CA SER A 254 7.57 -20.11 9.56
C SER A 254 8.76 -19.55 8.79
N VAL A 255 9.64 -20.44 8.33
CA VAL A 255 10.74 -20.15 7.42
C VAL A 255 10.55 -20.97 6.15
N ASP A 256 10.60 -20.30 5.00
CA ASP A 256 10.68 -20.93 3.68
C ASP A 256 12.12 -21.38 3.43
N LEU A 257 12.34 -22.69 3.54
CA LEU A 257 13.65 -23.32 3.43
C LEU A 257 14.18 -23.31 1.99
N THR A 258 13.30 -23.17 0.99
CA THR A 258 13.71 -23.07 -0.42
C THR A 258 14.56 -21.82 -0.68
N LYS A 259 14.40 -20.79 0.16
CA LYS A 259 15.15 -19.52 0.13
C LYS A 259 16.34 -19.48 1.08
N LEU A 260 16.57 -20.55 1.85
CA LEU A 260 17.70 -20.58 2.78
C LEU A 260 19.01 -20.63 1.97
N GLY A 261 19.91 -19.68 2.22
CA GLY A 261 21.20 -19.61 1.52
C GLY A 261 21.13 -19.15 0.05
N SER A 262 20.00 -18.62 -0.44
CA SER A 262 19.98 -17.86 -1.70
C SER A 262 20.76 -16.55 -1.51
N THR A 263 21.39 -16.04 -2.58
CA THR A 263 21.88 -14.66 -2.58
C THR A 263 20.71 -13.76 -2.23
N ASN A 264 20.85 -13.00 -1.14
CA ASN A 264 19.84 -12.05 -0.68
C ASN A 264 19.35 -11.21 -1.86
N LEU A 265 18.05 -11.23 -2.15
CA LEU A 265 17.46 -10.45 -3.22
C LEU A 265 17.20 -9.03 -2.75
N ALA A 266 17.12 -8.09 -3.69
CA ALA A 266 16.88 -6.70 -3.34
C ALA A 266 15.40 -6.45 -2.99
N PRO A 267 15.10 -5.48 -2.11
CA PRO A 267 13.72 -5.09 -1.83
C PRO A 267 12.99 -4.63 -3.09
N THR A 268 11.70 -4.97 -3.16
CA THR A 268 10.84 -4.69 -4.32
C THR A 268 9.65 -3.80 -3.95
N SER A 269 8.96 -3.28 -4.97
CA SER A 269 7.69 -2.55 -4.82
C SER A 269 7.75 -1.32 -3.90
N LEU A 270 8.86 -0.57 -3.90
CA LEU A 270 8.95 0.70 -3.17
C LEU A 270 7.87 1.68 -3.66
N ALA A 271 6.99 2.07 -2.75
CA ALA A 271 5.85 2.94 -2.99
C ALA A 271 5.68 3.97 -1.87
N LEU A 272 4.94 5.03 -2.17
CA LEU A 272 4.56 6.10 -1.26
C LEU A 272 3.06 6.34 -1.41
N SER A 273 2.31 6.31 -0.31
CA SER A 273 0.83 6.34 -0.35
C SER A 273 0.23 7.70 -0.72
N GLY A 274 1.00 8.79 -0.63
CA GLY A 274 0.56 10.15 -0.92
C GLY A 274 1.70 10.97 -1.50
N THR A 275 1.41 11.72 -2.55
CA THR A 275 2.41 12.47 -3.34
C THR A 275 2.04 13.95 -3.48
N SER A 276 1.22 14.47 -2.57
CA SER A 276 0.93 15.89 -2.49
C SER A 276 0.75 16.34 -1.05
N VAL A 277 1.00 17.62 -0.80
CA VAL A 277 0.75 18.28 0.48
C VAL A 277 0.37 19.72 0.20
N LYS A 278 -0.64 20.22 0.92
CA LYS A 278 -1.01 21.63 0.90
C LYS A 278 0.09 22.48 1.53
N GLU A 279 0.28 23.69 1.02
CA GLU A 279 1.10 24.68 1.72
C GLU A 279 0.46 25.13 3.04
N ASN A 280 1.21 25.87 3.86
CA ASN A 280 0.80 26.40 5.17
C ASN A 280 0.39 25.36 6.22
N VAL A 281 0.58 24.09 5.92
CA VAL A 281 0.47 23.01 6.92
C VAL A 281 1.59 23.10 7.94
N ALA A 282 1.31 22.66 9.16
CA ALA A 282 2.30 22.61 10.23
C ALA A 282 3.51 21.74 9.83
N VAL A 283 4.70 22.11 10.34
CA VAL A 283 5.89 21.27 10.22
C VAL A 283 5.64 19.91 10.87
N GLY A 284 5.98 18.82 10.18
CA GLY A 284 5.70 17.45 10.60
C GLY A 284 4.39 16.86 10.05
N THR A 285 3.67 17.61 9.22
CA THR A 285 2.48 17.10 8.52
C THR A 285 2.85 15.93 7.61
N THR A 286 2.06 14.86 7.67
CA THR A 286 2.30 13.65 6.88
C THR A 286 1.87 13.85 5.43
N VAL A 287 2.78 13.56 4.49
CA VAL A 287 2.54 13.55 3.04
C VAL A 287 2.06 12.17 2.61
N GLY A 288 2.74 11.12 3.08
CA GLY A 288 2.44 9.74 2.73
C GLY A 288 3.25 8.75 3.55
N THR A 289 2.89 7.48 3.47
CA THR A 289 3.59 6.37 4.13
C THR A 289 4.32 5.53 3.11
N LEU A 290 5.58 5.21 3.40
CA LEU A 290 6.42 4.34 2.58
C LEU A 290 6.08 2.87 2.81
N SER A 291 6.13 2.09 1.74
CA SER A 291 6.00 0.64 1.77
C SER A 291 6.92 -0.01 0.75
N ALA A 292 7.40 -1.21 1.04
CA ALA A 292 8.18 -2.08 0.15
C ALA A 292 8.05 -3.53 0.64
N LYS A 293 8.45 -4.49 -0.20
CA LYS A 293 8.45 -5.92 0.13
C LYS A 293 9.82 -6.52 -0.08
N ASP A 294 10.26 -7.31 0.88
CA ASP A 294 11.46 -8.13 0.76
C ASP A 294 11.08 -9.56 0.37
N PRO A 295 11.65 -10.16 -0.69
CA PRO A 295 11.31 -11.53 -1.12
C PRO A 295 11.55 -12.60 -0.05
N GLU A 296 12.50 -12.35 0.85
CA GLU A 296 12.88 -13.20 1.99
C GLU A 296 12.24 -12.76 3.31
N GLY A 297 11.44 -11.69 3.31
CA GLY A 297 10.76 -11.17 4.49
C GLY A 297 11.67 -10.48 5.49
N LYS A 298 12.84 -9.99 5.07
CA LYS A 298 13.72 -9.21 5.93
C LYS A 298 13.11 -7.87 6.33
N THR A 299 13.56 -7.37 7.49
CA THR A 299 13.19 -6.05 7.97
C THR A 299 13.80 -4.97 7.07
N LEU A 300 12.98 -4.01 6.65
CA LEU A 300 13.40 -2.94 5.74
C LEU A 300 13.66 -1.64 6.49
N THR A 301 14.69 -0.93 6.04
CA THR A 301 15.05 0.41 6.50
C THR A 301 14.93 1.41 5.37
N TYR A 302 14.53 2.64 5.69
CA TYR A 302 14.30 3.71 4.71
C TYR A 302 15.18 4.92 5.01
N LYS A 303 15.74 5.52 3.95
CA LYS A 303 16.56 6.74 4.04
C LYS A 303 16.21 7.67 2.88
N LEU A 304 16.20 8.98 3.15
CA LEU A 304 16.19 9.98 2.07
C LEU A 304 17.61 10.23 1.60
N THR A 305 17.84 10.07 0.31
CA THR A 305 19.08 10.48 -0.37
C THR A 305 18.92 11.85 -1.03
N ASP A 306 17.69 12.22 -1.39
CA ASP A 306 17.30 13.58 -1.75
C ASP A 306 16.01 13.93 -1.01
N ASN A 307 16.01 15.06 -0.32
CA ASN A 307 14.91 15.54 0.51
C ASN A 307 14.32 16.87 0.00
N ALA A 308 14.47 17.14 -1.31
CA ALA A 308 14.00 18.35 -1.98
C ALA A 308 14.53 19.63 -1.31
N GLY A 309 15.84 19.71 -1.08
CA GLY A 309 16.45 20.89 -0.42
C GLY A 309 15.99 21.07 1.03
N GLY A 310 15.76 19.97 1.73
CA GLY A 310 15.33 19.96 3.13
C GLY A 310 13.85 20.28 3.37
N LEU A 311 12.99 20.19 2.35
CA LEU A 311 11.54 20.37 2.52
C LEU A 311 10.89 19.19 3.26
N PHE A 312 11.44 17.98 3.12
CA PHE A 312 10.87 16.77 3.69
C PHE A 312 11.86 16.00 4.59
N LYS A 313 11.31 15.21 5.52
CA LYS A 313 12.06 14.28 6.36
C LYS A 313 11.26 13.00 6.60
N LEU A 314 11.91 11.97 7.13
CA LEU A 314 11.23 10.76 7.57
C LEU A 314 10.95 10.81 9.08
N SER A 315 9.76 10.32 9.46
CA SER A 315 9.38 10.00 10.83
C SER A 315 8.92 8.54 10.85
N GLY A 316 9.86 7.62 11.11
CA GLY A 316 9.65 6.20 10.84
C GLY A 316 9.45 5.94 9.35
N THR A 317 8.35 5.30 8.97
CA THR A 317 7.99 5.05 7.56
C THR A 317 7.19 6.20 6.92
N LYS A 318 6.87 7.26 7.66
CA LYS A 318 6.10 8.39 7.14
C LYS A 318 7.02 9.47 6.58
N LEU A 319 6.73 9.90 5.35
CA LEU A 319 7.30 11.13 4.80
C LEU A 319 6.50 12.31 5.35
N VAL A 320 7.19 13.25 5.99
CA VAL A 320 6.59 14.42 6.63
C VAL A 320 7.29 15.71 6.20
N THR A 321 6.59 16.85 6.32
CA THR A 321 7.20 18.17 6.11
C THR A 321 8.28 18.44 7.16
N ALA A 322 9.44 18.94 6.74
CA ALA A 322 10.57 19.26 7.63
C ALA A 322 10.66 20.75 7.97
N LYS A 323 10.08 21.61 7.14
CA LYS A 323 9.93 23.05 7.29
C LYS A 323 8.61 23.50 6.67
N ALA A 324 8.26 24.77 6.84
CA ALA A 324 7.10 25.35 6.17
C ALA A 324 7.23 25.18 4.65
N VAL A 325 6.12 24.86 4.01
CA VAL A 325 6.01 24.67 2.57
C VAL A 325 5.21 25.84 2.02
N ASP A 326 5.68 26.42 0.92
CA ASP A 326 5.17 27.64 0.29
C ASP A 326 5.11 27.37 -1.22
N TYR A 327 3.89 27.41 -1.78
CA TYR A 327 3.62 27.10 -3.18
C TYR A 327 4.24 28.11 -4.14
N GLU A 328 4.23 29.40 -3.77
CA GLU A 328 4.84 30.46 -4.56
C GLU A 328 6.36 30.29 -4.67
N ALA A 329 6.99 29.79 -3.61
CA ALA A 329 8.43 29.51 -3.61
C ALA A 329 8.77 28.22 -4.38
N VAL A 330 8.03 27.13 -4.15
CA VAL A 330 8.26 25.83 -4.78
C VAL A 330 6.94 25.08 -5.02
N LYS A 331 6.61 24.83 -6.29
CA LYS A 331 5.39 24.11 -6.68
C LYS A 331 5.47 22.59 -6.53
N SER A 332 6.68 22.04 -6.51
CA SER A 332 6.91 20.61 -6.29
C SER A 332 8.33 20.31 -5.83
N GLY A 333 8.51 19.22 -5.10
CA GLY A 333 9.82 18.74 -4.64
C GLY A 333 10.06 17.28 -5.05
N LYS A 334 11.27 16.98 -5.55
CA LYS A 334 11.69 15.59 -5.79
C LYS A 334 12.30 15.00 -4.53
N VAL A 335 11.80 13.86 -4.11
CA VAL A 335 12.28 13.12 -2.95
C VAL A 335 12.77 11.75 -3.42
N THR A 336 14.04 11.44 -3.18
CA THR A 336 14.60 10.13 -3.50
C THR A 336 14.73 9.31 -2.22
N VAL A 337 14.02 8.19 -2.18
CA VAL A 337 13.98 7.26 -1.05
C VAL A 337 14.80 6.03 -1.42
N GLU A 338 15.76 5.68 -0.57
CA GLU A 338 16.47 4.40 -0.58
C GLU A 338 15.83 3.48 0.45
N VAL A 339 15.47 2.26 0.03
CA VAL A 339 15.06 1.16 0.90
C VAL A 339 16.15 0.09 0.93
N SER A 340 16.44 -0.46 2.11
CA SER A 340 17.46 -1.49 2.30
C SER A 340 17.00 -2.60 3.25
N ASP A 341 17.37 -3.84 2.91
CA ASP A 341 17.22 -5.04 3.75
C ASP A 341 18.45 -5.33 4.64
N GLY A 342 19.39 -4.37 4.71
CA GLY A 342 20.67 -4.48 5.40
C GLY A 342 21.85 -4.88 4.51
N VAL A 343 21.61 -5.38 3.30
CA VAL A 343 22.64 -5.76 2.32
C VAL A 343 22.40 -5.07 0.98
N ASN A 344 21.22 -5.27 0.39
CA ASN A 344 20.81 -4.66 -0.87
C ASN A 344 20.10 -3.33 -0.64
N LYS A 345 20.13 -2.50 -1.67
CA LYS A 345 19.55 -1.15 -1.67
C LYS A 345 18.82 -0.90 -2.98
N VAL A 346 17.63 -0.33 -2.89
CA VAL A 346 16.86 0.13 -4.05
C VAL A 346 16.42 1.56 -3.79
N ALA A 347 16.63 2.44 -4.78
CA ALA A 347 16.22 3.83 -4.69
C ALA A 347 15.08 4.12 -5.68
N LYS A 348 14.14 4.98 -5.27
CA LYS A 348 13.09 5.49 -6.14
C LYS A 348 12.83 6.96 -5.84
N THR A 349 12.69 7.75 -6.89
CA THR A 349 12.33 9.17 -6.78
C THR A 349 10.82 9.34 -6.91
N PHE A 350 10.25 10.08 -5.97
CA PHE A 350 8.86 10.53 -5.96
C PHE A 350 8.83 12.04 -6.17
N THR A 351 7.89 12.52 -6.98
CA THR A 351 7.60 13.95 -7.08
C THR A 351 6.46 14.26 -6.14
N ILE A 352 6.68 15.16 -5.19
CA ILE A 352 5.67 15.64 -4.25
C ILE A 352 5.15 16.97 -4.76
N ALA A 353 3.87 17.04 -5.09
CA ALA A 353 3.21 18.28 -5.45
C ALA A 353 2.95 19.13 -4.19
N ILE A 354 3.24 20.42 -4.28
CA ILE A 354 2.75 21.38 -3.30
C ILE A 354 1.43 21.90 -3.85
N GLU A 355 0.36 21.74 -3.08
CA GLU A 355 -0.95 22.25 -3.44
C GLU A 355 -1.10 23.66 -2.87
N ASP A 356 -1.45 24.57 -3.76
CA ASP A 356 -1.79 25.96 -3.44
C ASP A 356 -2.99 25.99 -2.48
N VAL A 357 -2.83 26.73 -1.39
CA VAL A 357 -3.91 27.09 -0.49
C VAL A 357 -4.05 28.59 -0.59
N ASP A 358 -5.21 29.06 -1.07
CA ASP A 358 -5.54 30.47 -1.30
C ASP A 358 -5.33 31.31 -0.02
N ASP A 359 -4.09 31.75 0.18
CA ASP A 359 -3.60 32.41 1.37
C ASP A 359 -3.75 33.91 1.15
N ALA A 360 -4.91 34.44 1.57
CA ALA A 360 -5.30 35.85 1.51
C ALA A 360 -4.94 36.55 0.19
N ASN A 361 -5.86 36.52 -0.77
CA ASN A 361 -5.87 37.31 -2.01
C ASN A 361 -4.93 38.54 -1.93
N LYS A 362 -3.84 38.55 -2.70
CA LYS A 362 -2.83 39.63 -2.69
C LYS A 362 -3.33 40.81 -3.53
N ALA A 363 -2.81 42.02 -3.26
CA ALA A 363 -3.24 43.20 -4.02
C ALA A 363 -2.67 43.21 -5.46
N PRO A 364 -3.38 43.80 -6.44
CA PRO A 364 -2.86 43.93 -7.79
C PRO A 364 -1.55 44.74 -7.83
N THR A 365 -0.66 44.39 -8.75
CA THR A 365 0.67 44.99 -8.88
C THR A 365 0.89 45.60 -10.28
N SER A 366 2.01 46.31 -10.45
CA SER A 366 2.46 46.80 -11.77
C SER A 366 1.50 47.73 -12.50
N LEU A 367 0.72 48.55 -11.76
CA LEU A 367 -0.20 49.51 -12.35
C LEU A 367 0.52 50.52 -13.25
N SER A 368 0.14 50.54 -14.52
CA SER A 368 0.77 51.33 -15.58
C SER A 368 -0.25 51.95 -16.53
N LEU A 369 0.17 52.95 -17.29
CA LEU A 369 -0.61 53.62 -18.33
C LEU A 369 0.25 53.69 -19.60
N SER A 370 -0.26 53.15 -20.72
CA SER A 370 0.53 52.98 -21.95
C SER A 370 1.01 54.29 -22.59
N LYS A 371 0.28 55.38 -22.38
CA LYS A 371 0.63 56.72 -22.85
C LYS A 371 -0.04 57.78 -21.97
N SER A 372 0.71 58.80 -21.59
CA SER A 372 0.28 59.89 -20.71
C SER A 372 0.38 61.26 -21.37
N SER A 373 0.06 61.32 -22.67
CA SER A 373 0.01 62.58 -23.41
C SER A 373 -1.15 62.61 -24.41
N VAL A 374 -1.77 63.77 -24.56
CA VAL A 374 -2.88 64.01 -25.49
C VAL A 374 -2.71 65.37 -26.13
N LYS A 375 -3.01 65.49 -27.42
CA LYS A 375 -3.03 66.80 -28.06
C LYS A 375 -4.28 67.56 -27.64
N GLU A 376 -4.19 68.88 -27.57
CA GLU A 376 -5.39 69.70 -27.44
C GLU A 376 -6.29 69.63 -28.69
N ASN A 377 -7.49 70.21 -28.60
CA ASN A 377 -8.43 70.31 -29.71
C ASN A 377 -8.81 68.94 -30.34
N VAL A 378 -8.58 67.85 -29.63
CA VAL A 378 -9.04 66.52 -30.01
C VAL A 378 -10.51 66.35 -29.65
N LYS A 379 -11.23 65.54 -30.44
CA LYS A 379 -12.62 65.19 -30.15
C LYS A 379 -12.75 64.60 -28.73
N THR A 380 -13.84 64.91 -28.04
CA THR A 380 -14.21 64.22 -26.80
C THR A 380 -14.34 62.71 -27.03
N GLY A 381 -13.80 61.92 -26.11
CA GLY A 381 -13.70 60.46 -26.21
C GLY A 381 -12.42 59.96 -26.88
N THR A 382 -11.50 60.85 -27.28
CA THR A 382 -10.17 60.49 -27.76
C THR A 382 -9.42 59.70 -26.68
N THR A 383 -8.83 58.56 -27.04
CA THR A 383 -8.00 57.75 -26.13
C THR A 383 -6.66 58.42 -25.87
N VAL A 384 -6.32 58.59 -24.59
CA VAL A 384 -5.03 59.06 -24.11
C VAL A 384 -4.06 57.89 -23.97
N GLY A 385 -4.49 56.85 -23.25
CA GLY A 385 -3.73 55.62 -23.02
C GLY A 385 -4.61 54.53 -22.41
N THR A 386 -4.04 53.35 -22.21
CA THR A 386 -4.71 52.18 -21.64
C THR A 386 -4.03 51.79 -20.33
N PHE A 387 -4.83 51.57 -19.29
CA PHE A 387 -4.36 51.05 -18.00
C PHE A 387 -4.12 49.55 -18.05
N SER A 388 -3.09 49.10 -17.35
CA SER A 388 -2.82 47.69 -17.09
C SER A 388 -2.24 47.48 -15.71
N ALA A 389 -2.49 46.32 -15.12
CA ALA A 389 -1.97 45.83 -13.86
C ALA A 389 -1.98 44.30 -13.89
N VAL A 390 -1.28 43.66 -12.95
CA VAL A 390 -1.17 42.21 -12.84
C VAL A 390 -1.71 41.79 -11.47
N ASP A 391 -2.71 40.91 -11.49
CA ASP A 391 -3.16 40.20 -10.31
C ASP A 391 -2.24 38.99 -10.08
N PRO A 392 -1.61 38.84 -8.90
CA PRO A 392 -0.72 37.71 -8.61
C PRO A 392 -1.42 36.35 -8.77
N GLU A 393 -2.73 36.30 -8.51
CA GLU A 393 -3.58 35.11 -8.57
C GLU A 393 -4.29 34.95 -9.93
N GLY A 394 -4.07 35.86 -10.87
CA GLY A 394 -4.66 35.82 -12.21
C GLY A 394 -6.14 36.19 -12.26
N LYS A 395 -6.69 36.84 -11.23
CA LYS A 395 -8.07 37.34 -11.23
C LYS A 395 -8.23 38.52 -12.19
N ALA A 396 -9.45 38.67 -12.71
CA ALA A 396 -9.80 39.78 -13.58
C ALA A 396 -9.85 41.10 -12.80
N LEU A 397 -9.21 42.14 -13.33
CA LEU A 397 -9.11 43.44 -12.68
C LEU A 397 -10.15 44.44 -13.18
N THR A 398 -10.64 45.26 -12.26
CA THR A 398 -11.49 46.43 -12.52
C THR A 398 -10.71 47.71 -12.27
N TYR A 399 -11.07 48.79 -12.99
CA TYR A 399 -10.39 50.08 -12.90
C TYR A 399 -11.39 51.18 -12.57
N LYS A 400 -10.99 52.12 -11.70
CA LYS A 400 -11.79 53.29 -11.33
C LYS A 400 -10.88 54.51 -11.25
N LEU A 401 -11.30 55.62 -11.88
CA LEU A 401 -10.67 56.91 -11.65
C LEU A 401 -11.15 57.48 -10.32
N THR A 402 -10.21 57.79 -9.43
CA THR A 402 -10.47 58.49 -8.16
C THR A 402 -10.19 59.98 -8.27
N ASP A 403 -9.36 60.38 -9.24
CA ASP A 403 -9.14 61.76 -9.66
C ASP A 403 -9.24 61.82 -11.20
N THR A 404 -9.98 62.81 -11.69
CA THR A 404 -10.36 62.96 -13.09
C THR A 404 -9.79 64.23 -13.74
N ALA A 405 -8.89 64.95 -13.05
CA ALA A 405 -8.42 66.28 -13.45
C ALA A 405 -9.61 67.21 -13.74
N ASP A 406 -10.43 67.48 -12.72
CA ASP A 406 -11.64 68.31 -12.83
C ASP A 406 -12.61 67.89 -13.95
N GLY A 407 -12.67 66.58 -14.21
CA GLY A 407 -13.49 65.97 -15.24
C GLY A 407 -12.99 66.20 -16.67
N LEU A 408 -11.71 66.52 -16.87
CA LEU A 408 -11.07 66.53 -18.20
C LEU A 408 -10.95 65.12 -18.78
N PHE A 409 -10.82 64.10 -17.93
CA PHE A 409 -10.73 62.70 -18.35
C PHE A 409 -11.81 61.82 -17.73
N LYS A 410 -12.10 60.73 -18.43
CA LYS A 410 -12.98 59.65 -17.94
C LYS A 410 -12.44 58.29 -18.36
N LEU A 411 -13.01 57.25 -17.80
CA LEU A 411 -12.68 55.87 -18.12
C LEU A 411 -13.66 55.31 -19.17
N SER A 412 -13.15 54.57 -20.14
CA SER A 412 -13.93 53.77 -21.10
C SER A 412 -13.33 52.36 -21.17
N GLY A 413 -13.87 51.44 -20.38
CA GLY A 413 -13.25 50.12 -20.15
C GLY A 413 -11.93 50.30 -19.40
N THR A 414 -10.81 49.88 -19.98
CA THR A 414 -9.47 50.10 -19.42
C THR A 414 -8.78 51.35 -19.98
N LYS A 415 -9.45 52.11 -20.86
CA LYS A 415 -8.85 53.26 -21.55
C LYS A 415 -9.15 54.56 -20.81
N LEU A 416 -8.12 55.38 -20.60
CA LEU A 416 -8.26 56.78 -20.26
C LEU A 416 -8.64 57.56 -21.52
N VAL A 417 -9.77 58.26 -21.50
CA VAL A 417 -10.26 59.04 -22.64
C VAL A 417 -10.60 60.47 -22.24
N THR A 418 -10.55 61.40 -23.19
CA THR A 418 -10.97 62.79 -22.95
C THR A 418 -12.48 62.87 -22.68
N ALA A 419 -12.87 63.63 -21.66
CA ALA A 419 -14.26 63.83 -21.25
C ALA A 419 -14.79 65.23 -21.63
N LYS A 420 -13.90 66.20 -21.79
CA LYS A 420 -14.18 67.57 -22.24
C LYS A 420 -13.21 67.98 -23.34
N ALA A 421 -13.44 69.14 -23.96
CA ALA A 421 -12.42 69.77 -24.80
C ALA A 421 -11.21 70.13 -23.92
N ILE A 422 -10.02 69.91 -24.47
CA ILE A 422 -8.74 70.24 -23.84
C ILE A 422 -8.14 71.39 -24.65
N ASP A 423 -7.62 72.37 -23.94
CA ASP A 423 -7.08 73.64 -24.42
C ASP A 423 -5.73 73.82 -23.69
N TYR A 424 -4.65 73.87 -24.46
CA TYR A 424 -3.29 73.90 -23.92
C TYR A 424 -3.00 75.21 -23.18
N GLU A 425 -3.56 76.33 -23.66
CA GLU A 425 -3.44 77.67 -23.09
C GLU A 425 -3.98 77.71 -21.65
N LYS A 426 -4.96 76.86 -21.34
CA LYS A 426 -5.49 76.72 -19.99
C LYS A 426 -4.78 75.66 -19.16
N VAL A 427 -4.49 74.49 -19.73
CA VAL A 427 -3.95 73.34 -18.98
C VAL A 427 -2.89 72.60 -19.81
N GLN A 428 -1.62 72.83 -19.48
CA GLN A 428 -0.48 72.17 -20.13
C GLN A 428 -0.21 70.76 -19.59
N LYS A 429 -0.57 70.50 -18.33
CA LYS A 429 -0.47 69.20 -17.68
C LYS A 429 -1.42 69.13 -16.50
N ASP A 430 -1.92 67.93 -16.22
CA ASP A 430 -2.72 67.66 -15.03
C ASP A 430 -2.49 66.22 -14.55
N THR A 431 -3.05 65.83 -13.41
CA THR A 431 -2.92 64.48 -12.86
C THR A 431 -4.22 63.72 -12.89
N VAL A 432 -4.13 62.41 -13.11
CA VAL A 432 -5.24 61.48 -12.90
C VAL A 432 -4.81 60.40 -11.94
N THR A 433 -5.68 60.01 -11.02
CA THR A 433 -5.42 58.90 -10.10
C THR A 433 -6.36 57.76 -10.45
N VAL A 434 -5.80 56.58 -10.69
CA VAL A 434 -6.54 55.36 -10.99
C VAL A 434 -6.30 54.32 -9.91
N ALA A 435 -7.37 53.64 -9.54
CA ALA A 435 -7.38 52.47 -8.69
C ALA A 435 -7.64 51.21 -9.55
N ALA A 436 -6.80 50.19 -9.39
CA ALA A 436 -7.02 48.85 -9.93
C ALA A 436 -7.39 47.89 -8.79
N SER A 437 -8.47 47.13 -8.96
CA SER A 437 -9.02 46.23 -7.93
C SER A 437 -9.37 44.86 -8.48
N ASP A 438 -9.09 43.83 -7.70
CA ASP A 438 -9.43 42.42 -7.90
C ASP A 438 -10.79 42.05 -7.26
N GLY A 439 -11.51 43.03 -6.69
CA GLY A 439 -12.76 42.85 -5.95
C GLY A 439 -12.61 42.82 -4.42
N VAL A 440 -11.39 42.64 -3.90
CA VAL A 440 -11.08 42.62 -2.46
C VAL A 440 -10.04 43.68 -2.12
N ASN A 441 -8.90 43.66 -2.80
CA ASN A 441 -7.81 44.62 -2.64
C ASN A 441 -7.83 45.68 -3.74
N THR A 442 -7.04 46.73 -3.51
CA THR A 442 -6.90 47.83 -4.46
C THR A 442 -5.48 48.39 -4.42
N VAL A 443 -4.91 48.67 -5.58
CA VAL A 443 -3.70 49.50 -5.73
C VAL A 443 -4.07 50.79 -6.45
N SER A 444 -3.56 51.93 -5.99
CA SER A 444 -3.80 53.23 -6.63
C SER A 444 -2.50 53.88 -7.07
N LYS A 445 -2.54 54.57 -8.22
CA LYS A 445 -1.40 55.31 -8.75
C LYS A 445 -1.85 56.57 -9.47
N THR A 446 -1.11 57.65 -9.24
CA THR A 446 -1.29 58.94 -9.92
C THR A 446 -0.38 59.02 -11.14
N PHE A 447 -0.94 59.46 -12.27
CA PHE A 447 -0.25 59.67 -13.53
C PHE A 447 -0.37 61.13 -13.94
N THR A 448 0.75 61.76 -14.30
CA THR A 448 0.74 63.09 -14.93
C THR A 448 0.45 62.95 -16.41
N ILE A 449 -0.63 63.59 -16.87
CA ILE A 449 -1.00 63.69 -18.28
C ILE A 449 -0.50 65.02 -18.82
N THR A 450 0.28 64.97 -19.89
CA THR A 450 0.76 66.16 -20.59
C THR A 450 -0.17 66.49 -21.76
N VAL A 451 -0.53 67.76 -21.87
CA VAL A 451 -1.23 68.27 -23.04
C VAL A 451 -0.17 68.74 -24.03
N ALA A 452 -0.25 68.20 -25.23
CA ALA A 452 0.60 68.61 -26.33
C ALA A 452 -0.12 69.70 -27.12
N ASP A 453 0.56 70.82 -27.22
CA ASP A 453 0.23 71.97 -28.03
C ASP A 453 -0.01 71.61 -29.51
N ARG A 454 -0.91 72.32 -30.17
CA ARG A 454 -1.05 72.29 -31.63
C ARG A 454 -0.56 73.62 -32.21
N VAL A 455 -0.65 73.76 -33.53
CA VAL A 455 -0.28 75.02 -34.18
C VAL A 455 -1.58 75.72 -34.54
N GLU A 456 -1.81 76.86 -33.93
CA GLU A 456 -2.99 77.69 -34.14
C GLU A 456 -2.76 78.54 -35.38
N THR A 457 -3.76 78.60 -36.26
CA THR A 457 -3.71 79.46 -37.44
C THR A 457 -4.74 80.56 -37.30
N ILE A 458 -4.27 81.80 -37.17
CA ILE A 458 -5.09 83.00 -37.06
C ILE A 458 -4.93 83.79 -38.36
N ALA A 459 -6.04 84.10 -39.02
CA ALA A 459 -6.06 84.92 -40.23
C ALA A 459 -6.98 86.13 -40.02
N GLY A 460 -6.43 87.33 -40.15
CA GLY A 460 -7.18 88.57 -40.18
C GLY A 460 -7.84 88.82 -41.53
N THR A 461 -8.47 89.98 -41.65
CA THR A 461 -9.31 90.35 -42.79
C THR A 461 -8.67 91.49 -43.58
N ALA A 462 -9.49 92.38 -44.17
CA ALA A 462 -9.01 93.56 -44.88
C ALA A 462 -9.12 94.85 -44.03
N LYS A 463 -9.27 94.70 -42.70
CA LYS A 463 -9.44 95.79 -41.74
C LYS A 463 -8.24 95.81 -40.81
N SER A 464 -7.95 96.97 -40.22
CA SER A 464 -7.01 97.07 -39.11
C SER A 464 -7.48 96.27 -37.89
N GLU A 465 -6.73 95.25 -37.53
CA GLU A 465 -7.07 94.27 -36.49
C GLU A 465 -5.97 94.13 -35.43
N THR A 466 -6.30 93.46 -34.33
CA THR A 466 -5.32 93.04 -33.32
C THR A 466 -5.45 91.54 -33.13
N LEU A 467 -4.42 90.80 -33.57
CA LEU A 467 -4.38 89.34 -33.60
C LEU A 467 -3.36 88.83 -32.57
N LYS A 468 -3.70 87.75 -31.87
CA LYS A 468 -2.97 87.25 -30.69
C LYS A 468 -2.86 85.73 -30.75
N GLY A 469 -1.64 85.20 -30.83
CA GLY A 469 -1.32 83.78 -30.89
C GLY A 469 -1.57 83.08 -29.56
N GLY A 470 -0.68 83.26 -28.59
CA GLY A 470 -0.89 82.77 -27.23
C GLY A 470 0.34 82.09 -26.67
N ILE A 471 0.15 80.95 -26.02
CA ILE A 471 1.27 80.07 -25.74
C ILE A 471 1.32 79.01 -26.83
N GLY A 472 2.50 78.49 -27.13
CA GLY A 472 2.62 77.50 -28.18
C GLY A 472 3.06 78.09 -29.52
N VAL A 473 3.12 77.25 -30.55
CA VAL A 473 3.59 77.69 -31.88
C VAL A 473 2.44 78.27 -32.68
N ASP A 474 2.45 79.58 -32.93
CA ASP A 474 1.38 80.25 -33.65
C ASP A 474 1.71 80.58 -35.12
N LEU A 475 0.70 80.52 -35.99
CA LEU A 475 0.75 81.06 -37.35
C LEU A 475 -0.28 82.17 -37.51
N ILE A 476 0.17 83.42 -37.54
CA ILE A 476 -0.70 84.60 -37.61
C ILE A 476 -0.51 85.32 -38.94
N LYS A 477 -1.60 85.61 -39.65
CA LYS A 477 -1.61 86.43 -40.89
C LYS A 477 -2.52 87.64 -40.70
N GLY A 478 -1.99 88.85 -40.90
CA GLY A 478 -2.71 90.12 -40.75
C GLY A 478 -3.78 90.30 -41.82
N GLY A 479 -3.38 90.16 -43.08
CA GLY A 479 -4.29 90.31 -44.22
C GLY A 479 -4.09 91.66 -44.90
N ALA A 480 -5.12 92.49 -44.99
CA ALA A 480 -4.96 93.88 -45.43
C ALA A 480 -5.41 94.83 -44.33
N GLY A 481 -4.82 96.03 -44.27
CA GLY A 481 -5.07 96.99 -43.20
C GLY A 481 -3.80 97.26 -42.41
N ASN A 482 -3.88 98.13 -41.42
CA ASN A 482 -2.75 98.35 -40.50
C ASN A 482 -2.98 97.52 -39.24
N ASP A 483 -2.35 96.35 -39.15
CA ASP A 483 -2.62 95.35 -38.13
C ASP A 483 -1.62 95.35 -36.98
N LYS A 484 -2.03 94.76 -35.85
CA LYS A 484 -1.13 94.47 -34.72
C LYS A 484 -1.14 92.98 -34.42
N LEU A 485 -0.04 92.30 -34.69
CA LEU A 485 0.12 90.86 -34.49
C LEU A 485 1.02 90.61 -33.28
N TYR A 486 0.54 89.78 -32.35
CA TYR A 486 1.25 89.38 -31.13
C TYR A 486 1.40 87.85 -31.09
N GLY A 487 2.62 87.32 -31.17
CA GLY A 487 2.88 85.87 -31.06
C GLY A 487 2.79 85.37 -29.63
N TYR A 488 3.35 86.15 -28.69
CA TYR A 488 3.49 85.84 -27.27
C TYR A 488 4.57 84.80 -26.96
N ALA A 489 4.26 83.53 -26.66
CA ALA A 489 5.26 82.59 -26.17
C ALA A 489 5.29 81.30 -26.99
N GLY A 490 6.33 81.14 -27.80
CA GLY A 490 6.53 80.00 -28.67
C GLY A 490 7.42 80.38 -29.85
N ASN A 491 7.55 79.50 -30.83
CA ASN A 491 8.32 79.82 -32.04
C ASN A 491 7.34 80.23 -33.13
N ASP A 492 6.95 81.50 -33.15
CA ASP A 492 5.78 81.94 -33.91
C ASP A 492 6.12 82.36 -35.34
N HIS A 493 5.14 82.33 -36.23
CA HIS A 493 5.24 82.91 -37.57
C HIS A 493 4.15 83.95 -37.77
N LEU A 494 4.55 85.23 -37.75
CA LEU A 494 3.67 86.37 -37.94
C LEU A 494 3.92 86.96 -39.32
N LYS A 495 2.84 87.16 -40.09
CA LYS A 495 2.87 87.76 -41.41
C LYS A 495 1.92 88.95 -41.47
N GLY A 496 2.43 90.17 -41.68
CA GLY A 496 1.63 91.40 -41.80
C GLY A 496 0.74 91.40 -43.06
N ASP A 497 1.31 90.95 -44.18
CA ASP A 497 0.71 91.03 -45.51
C ASP A 497 0.61 92.48 -46.05
N LYS A 498 -0.56 93.12 -46.17
CA LYS A 498 -0.70 94.46 -46.80
C LYS A 498 -1.07 95.54 -45.80
N GLY A 499 -0.28 96.61 -45.75
CA GLY A 499 -0.57 97.82 -44.97
C GLY A 499 0.51 98.04 -43.92
N ASN A 500 0.40 99.08 -43.10
CA ASN A 500 1.45 99.39 -42.14
C ASN A 500 1.24 98.60 -40.85
N ASP A 501 1.91 97.44 -40.73
CA ASP A 501 1.68 96.50 -39.64
C ASP A 501 2.68 96.61 -38.48
N VAL A 502 2.26 96.17 -37.30
CA VAL A 502 3.10 96.02 -36.11
C VAL A 502 3.14 94.55 -35.72
N LEU A 503 4.33 93.93 -35.81
CA LEU A 503 4.54 92.53 -35.46
C LEU A 503 5.41 92.43 -34.20
N ILE A 504 4.90 91.73 -33.18
CA ILE A 504 5.59 91.46 -31.92
C ILE A 504 5.60 89.95 -31.71
N GLY A 505 6.73 89.29 -31.98
CA GLY A 505 6.90 87.84 -31.80
C GLY A 505 6.75 87.44 -30.33
N GLY A 506 7.71 87.81 -29.50
CA GLY A 506 7.62 87.62 -28.04
C GLY A 506 8.75 86.73 -27.56
N LYS A 507 8.43 85.69 -26.78
CA LYS A 507 9.40 84.71 -26.27
C LYS A 507 9.49 83.53 -27.23
N GLY A 508 10.68 83.30 -27.77
CA GLY A 508 11.01 82.12 -28.56
C GLY A 508 11.72 82.52 -29.85
N ALA A 509 11.83 81.58 -30.78
CA ALA A 509 12.46 81.81 -32.07
C ALA A 509 11.37 82.15 -33.10
N ASP A 510 11.07 83.44 -33.20
CA ASP A 510 9.98 83.94 -34.05
C ASP A 510 10.45 84.28 -35.47
N ARG A 511 9.54 84.07 -36.42
CA ARG A 511 9.64 84.52 -37.81
C ARG A 511 8.63 85.64 -38.05
N LEU A 512 9.11 86.84 -38.31
CA LEU A 512 8.29 88.01 -38.60
C LEU A 512 8.46 88.41 -40.08
N ASP A 513 7.37 88.40 -40.85
CA ASP A 513 7.30 88.82 -42.24
C ASP A 513 6.39 90.06 -42.33
N GLY A 514 6.99 91.24 -42.55
CA GLY A 514 6.29 92.53 -42.48
C GLY A 514 5.31 92.79 -43.63
N GLY A 515 4.60 93.93 -43.52
CA GLY A 515 3.70 94.51 -44.52
C GLY A 515 3.95 96.01 -44.62
#